data_AF-A0A917D215-F1
#
_entry.id   AF-A0A917D215-F1
#
_cell.length_a   1.000
_cell.length_b   1.000
_cell.length_c   1.000
_cell.angle_alpha   90.00
_cell.angle_beta   90.00
_cell.angle_gamma   90.00
#
_symmetry.space_group_name_H-M   'P 1'
#
loop_
_entity.id
_entity.type
_entity.pdbx_description
1 polymer ?
#
loop_
_entity_poly.entity_id
_entity_poly.type
_entity_poly.pdbx_seq_one_letter_code
_entity_poly.pdbx_strand_id
1 'polypeptide(L)'
;MSSSRMGRPPSSNPKDKAIPVRLDEATKDILQRYCDKHNVNRAEAIRAAIHRLEEDETNYFWTPEWRQELVENEECIKNGADEIQKTTQTLLRLIHEMKMKTGSEQNETDKE
;
A
#
# COMPACT_ATOMS: atom_id res chain seq x y z
N MET A 1 24.25 12.40 -59.66
CA MET A 1 22.98 13.11 -59.35
C MET A 1 22.44 12.55 -58.04
N SER A 2 22.41 13.42 -57.02
CA SER A 2 21.79 13.32 -55.68
C SER A 2 21.91 12.02 -54.88
N SER A 3 22.91 11.96 -53.99
CA SER A 3 22.87 11.14 -52.79
C SER A 3 21.66 11.57 -51.93
N SER A 4 20.62 10.74 -51.88
CA SER A 4 19.49 10.95 -50.99
C SER A 4 20.01 11.04 -49.55
N ARG A 5 19.60 12.05 -48.80
CA ARG A 5 19.91 12.15 -47.38
C ARG A 5 19.23 10.97 -46.69
N MET A 6 19.96 9.89 -46.46
CA MET A 6 19.45 8.72 -45.73
C MET A 6 19.12 9.19 -44.31
N GLY A 7 17.84 9.38 -44.02
CA GLY A 7 17.38 9.69 -42.68
C GLY A 7 17.60 8.53 -41.72
N ARG A 8 17.21 8.70 -40.45
CA ARG A 8 17.19 7.59 -39.48
C ARG A 8 16.34 6.46 -40.06
N PRO A 9 16.81 5.19 -40.04
CA PRO A 9 16.03 4.08 -40.56
C PRO A 9 14.63 4.05 -39.92
N PRO A 10 13.58 3.76 -40.70
CA PRO A 10 12.21 3.84 -40.22
C PRO A 10 12.01 2.86 -39.08
N SER A 11 11.82 3.39 -37.87
CA SER A 11 11.34 2.63 -36.71
C SER A 11 9.84 2.44 -36.85
N SER A 12 9.31 1.27 -36.47
CA SER A 12 7.87 1.04 -36.39
C SER A 12 7.18 1.89 -35.31
N ASN A 13 7.93 2.34 -34.29
CA ASN A 13 7.45 3.25 -33.25
C ASN A 13 8.51 4.32 -32.94
N PRO A 14 8.62 5.37 -33.77
CA PRO A 14 9.56 6.45 -33.52
C PRO A 14 9.07 7.34 -32.36
N LYS A 15 9.99 7.74 -31.47
CA LYS A 15 9.73 8.77 -30.43
C LYS A 15 9.84 10.17 -31.05
N ASP A 16 8.95 10.49 -31.98
CA ASP A 16 8.99 11.69 -32.83
C ASP A 16 8.17 12.86 -32.26
N LYS A 17 7.19 12.59 -31.41
CA LYS A 17 6.38 13.61 -30.72
C LYS A 17 7.15 14.21 -29.55
N ALA A 18 7.58 15.47 -29.69
CA ALA A 18 8.16 16.25 -28.60
C ALA A 18 7.09 17.09 -27.90
N ILE A 19 7.14 17.12 -26.56
CA ILE A 19 6.27 17.97 -25.74
C ILE A 19 7.15 18.91 -24.91
N PRO A 20 7.04 20.25 -25.09
CA PRO A 20 7.71 21.20 -24.22
C PRO A 20 6.91 21.38 -22.92
N VAL A 21 7.49 20.95 -21.80
CA VAL A 21 6.89 21.12 -20.46
C VAL A 21 7.73 22.11 -19.64
N ARG A 22 7.08 23.16 -19.13
CA ARG A 22 7.71 24.08 -18.17
C ARG A 22 7.44 23.58 -16.76
N LEU A 23 8.48 23.47 -15.95
CA LEU A 23 8.40 23.04 -14.55
C LEU A 23 8.77 24.21 -13.65
N ASP A 24 8.06 24.36 -12.53
CA ASP A 24 8.55 25.17 -11.42
C ASP A 24 9.68 24.43 -10.68
N GLU A 25 10.31 25.11 -9.71
CA GLU A 25 11.47 24.55 -9.00
C GLU A 25 11.09 23.28 -8.22
N ALA A 26 9.92 23.29 -7.57
CA ALA A 26 9.43 22.15 -6.79
C ALA A 26 9.23 20.90 -7.67
N THR A 27 8.60 21.05 -8.84
CA THR A 27 8.32 19.94 -9.76
C THR A 27 9.60 19.43 -10.42
N LYS A 28 10.52 20.33 -10.74
CA LYS A 28 11.86 19.99 -11.23
C LYS A 28 12.63 19.16 -10.20
N ASP A 29 12.57 19.53 -8.93
CA ASP A 29 13.25 18.80 -7.85
C ASP A 29 12.66 17.39 -7.65
N ILE A 30 11.33 17.25 -7.75
CA ILE A 30 10.68 15.94 -7.72
C ILE A 30 11.21 15.05 -8.86
N LEU A 31 11.23 15.58 -10.08
CA LEU A 31 11.73 14.85 -11.25
C LEU A 31 13.21 14.47 -11.08
N GLN A 32 14.03 15.39 -10.57
CA GLN A 32 15.46 15.14 -10.36
C GLN A 32 15.70 14.04 -9.33
N ARG A 33 15.05 14.11 -8.16
CA ARG A 33 15.15 13.04 -7.14
C ARG A 33 14.73 11.68 -7.68
N TYR A 34 13.69 11.63 -8.50
CA TYR A 34 13.27 10.38 -9.13
C TYR A 34 14.34 9.84 -10.09
N CYS A 35 14.91 10.70 -10.93
CA CYS A 35 15.99 10.33 -11.84
C CYS A 35 17.21 9.78 -11.09
N ASP A 36 17.61 10.45 -10.00
CA ASP A 36 18.79 10.06 -9.20
C ASP A 36 18.55 8.73 -8.48
N LYS A 37 17.37 8.56 -7.88
CA LYS A 37 16.99 7.33 -7.15
C LYS A 37 16.94 6.10 -8.07
N HIS A 38 16.46 6.27 -9.30
CA HIS A 38 16.22 5.16 -10.23
C HIS A 38 17.29 5.05 -11.33
N ASN A 39 18.30 5.94 -11.32
CA ASN A 39 19.36 6.02 -12.32
C ASN A 39 18.83 6.08 -13.76
N VAL A 40 17.81 6.91 -13.99
CA VAL A 40 17.17 7.11 -15.30
C VAL A 40 17.30 8.55 -15.78
N ASN A 41 17.20 8.78 -17.09
CA ASN A 41 17.17 10.13 -17.64
C ASN A 41 15.77 10.76 -17.49
N ARG A 42 15.71 12.10 -17.55
CA ARG A 42 14.46 12.88 -17.41
C ARG A 42 13.37 12.45 -18.39
N ALA A 43 13.73 12.18 -19.65
CA ALA A 43 12.75 11.83 -20.67
C ALA A 43 12.12 10.45 -20.42
N GLU A 44 12.85 9.53 -19.81
CA GLU A 44 12.37 8.23 -19.40
C GLU A 44 11.52 8.30 -18.14
N ALA A 45 11.93 9.10 -17.16
CA ALA A 45 11.12 9.39 -15.97
C ALA A 45 9.77 10.04 -16.33
N ILE A 46 9.77 11.03 -17.23
CA ILE A 46 8.52 11.68 -17.71
C ILE A 46 7.63 10.68 -18.46
N ARG A 47 8.20 9.83 -19.33
CA ARG A 47 7.42 8.79 -20.01
C ARG A 47 6.79 7.80 -19.02
N ALA A 48 7.54 7.36 -18.01
CA ALA A 48 7.01 6.51 -16.96
C ALA A 48 5.90 7.20 -16.16
N ALA A 49 6.04 8.50 -15.86
CA ALA A 49 4.98 9.28 -15.20
C ALA A 49 3.73 9.40 -16.07
N ILE A 50 3.86 9.55 -17.40
CA ILE A 50 2.72 9.59 -18.33
C ILE A 50 2.01 8.23 -18.38
N HIS A 51 2.76 7.12 -18.41
CA HIS A 51 2.15 5.78 -18.30
C HIS A 51 1.41 5.59 -16.98
N ARG A 52 1.87 6.23 -15.89
CA ARG A 52 1.12 6.24 -14.64
C ARG A 52 -0.17 7.04 -14.69
N LEU A 53 -0.36 7.94 -15.65
CA LEU A 53 -1.65 8.62 -15.83
C LEU A 53 -2.69 7.67 -16.46
N GLU A 54 -2.25 6.74 -17.31
CA GLU A 54 -3.08 5.64 -17.83
C GLU A 54 -3.43 4.66 -16.70
N GLU A 55 -2.46 4.39 -15.81
CA GLU A 55 -2.70 3.69 -14.56
C GLU A 55 -3.57 4.50 -13.58
N ASP A 56 -3.48 5.81 -13.43
CA ASP A 56 -4.40 6.51 -12.51
C ASP A 56 -5.86 6.48 -13.02
N GLU A 57 -6.09 6.18 -14.31
CA GLU A 57 -7.40 5.80 -14.85
C GLU A 57 -7.72 4.27 -14.77
N THR A 58 -6.72 3.37 -14.58
CA THR A 58 -6.90 1.88 -14.60
C THR A 58 -6.28 1.08 -13.42
N ASN A 59 -5.66 1.76 -12.48
CA ASN A 59 -4.88 1.28 -11.32
C ASN A 59 -5.55 1.86 -10.07
N TYR A 60 -6.87 1.76 -10.07
CA TYR A 60 -7.71 1.99 -8.91
C TYR A 60 -7.56 0.76 -7.99
N PHE A 61 -6.38 0.57 -7.39
CA PHE A 61 -6.13 -0.33 -6.26
C PHE A 61 -6.95 0.08 -5.00
N TRP A 62 -7.86 1.05 -5.16
CA TRP A 62 -8.63 1.74 -4.13
C TRP A 62 -10.08 2.00 -4.56
N THR A 63 -10.67 1.24 -5.50
CA THR A 63 -12.04 1.51 -5.98
C THR A 63 -12.99 1.70 -4.80
N PRO A 64 -14.00 2.59 -4.87
CA PRO A 64 -14.91 2.84 -3.74
C PRO A 64 -15.47 1.56 -3.11
N GLU A 65 -15.72 0.56 -3.96
CA GLU A 65 -16.17 -0.78 -3.57
C GLU A 65 -15.13 -1.50 -2.70
N TRP A 66 -13.84 -1.48 -3.08
CA TRP A 66 -12.76 -2.10 -2.30
C TRP A 66 -12.47 -1.35 -0.99
N ARG A 67 -12.63 -0.02 -0.98
CA ARG A 67 -12.57 0.75 0.28
C ARG A 67 -13.68 0.34 1.22
N GLN A 68 -14.90 0.15 0.70
CA GLN A 68 -16.02 -0.29 1.50
C GLN A 68 -15.78 -1.71 2.03
N GLU A 69 -15.36 -2.66 1.19
CA GLU A 69 -15.03 -4.02 1.63
C GLU A 69 -13.90 -4.04 2.68
N LEU A 70 -12.86 -3.19 2.54
CA LEU A 70 -11.81 -3.08 3.55
C LEU A 70 -12.32 -2.53 4.88
N VAL A 71 -13.19 -1.52 4.85
CA VAL A 71 -13.81 -0.96 6.06
C VAL A 71 -14.71 -1.99 6.74
N GLU A 72 -15.52 -2.71 5.97
CA GLU A 72 -16.38 -3.78 6.48
C GLU A 72 -15.57 -4.93 7.09
N ASN A 73 -14.47 -5.34 6.44
CA ASN A 73 -13.57 -6.36 6.97
C ASN A 73 -12.86 -5.88 8.25
N GLU A 74 -12.41 -4.62 8.30
CA GLU A 74 -11.80 -4.05 9.50
C GLU A 74 -12.78 -4.05 10.69
N GLU A 75 -14.04 -3.66 10.44
CA GLU A 75 -15.10 -3.70 11.45
C GLU A 75 -15.41 -5.12 11.91
N CYS A 76 -15.50 -6.08 10.99
CA CYS A 76 -15.67 -7.49 11.31
C CYS A 76 -14.56 -8.03 12.22
N ILE A 77 -13.30 -7.71 11.91
CA ILE A 77 -12.13 -8.12 12.71
C ILE A 77 -12.19 -7.52 14.12
N LYS A 78 -12.56 -6.24 14.24
CA LYS A 78 -12.70 -5.57 15.55
C LYS A 78 -13.79 -6.23 16.39
N ASN A 79 -14.96 -6.48 15.80
CA ASN A 79 -16.07 -7.13 16.49
C ASN A 79 -15.70 -8.55 16.95
N GLY A 80 -15.02 -9.31 16.10
CA GLY A 80 -14.52 -10.64 16.45
C GLY A 80 -13.51 -10.60 17.62
N ALA A 81 -12.60 -9.62 17.63
CA ALA A 81 -11.65 -9.44 18.73
C ALA A 81 -12.36 -9.13 20.05
N ASP A 82 -13.38 -8.27 20.03
CA ASP A 82 -14.17 -7.93 21.22
C ASP A 82 -14.94 -9.13 21.78
N GLU A 83 -15.51 -9.97 20.92
CA GLU A 83 -16.20 -11.20 21.33
C GLU A 83 -15.24 -12.21 21.97
N ILE A 84 -14.06 -12.40 21.37
CA ILE A 84 -13.00 -13.26 21.92
C ILE A 84 -12.58 -12.73 23.30
N GLN A 85 -12.42 -11.41 23.44
CA GLN A 85 -12.04 -10.80 24.72
C GLN A 85 -13.12 -11.03 25.79
N LYS A 86 -14.40 -10.80 25.49
CA LYS A 86 -15.52 -11.05 26.42
C LYS A 86 -15.60 -12.51 26.84
N THR A 87 -15.41 -13.43 25.89
CA THR A 87 -15.43 -14.88 26.14
C THR A 87 -14.28 -15.25 27.07
N THR A 88 -13.08 -14.75 26.80
CA THR A 88 -11.89 -14.96 27.63
C THR A 88 -12.11 -14.46 29.05
N GLN A 89 -12.66 -13.26 29.23
CA GLN A 89 -13.01 -12.71 30.55
C GLN A 89 -14.02 -13.58 31.30
N THR A 90 -15.02 -14.10 30.60
CA THR A 90 -16.04 -14.98 31.19
C THR A 90 -15.42 -16.30 31.65
N LEU A 91 -14.57 -16.92 30.81
CA LEU A 91 -13.85 -18.14 31.17
C LEU A 91 -12.95 -17.93 32.39
N LEU A 92 -12.20 -16.82 32.44
CA LEU A 92 -11.37 -16.48 33.59
C LEU A 92 -12.20 -16.32 34.87
N ARG A 93 -13.37 -15.67 34.79
CA ARG A 93 -14.30 -15.55 35.93
C ARG A 93 -14.78 -16.92 36.39
N LEU A 94 -15.21 -17.79 35.48
CA LEU A 94 -15.68 -19.13 35.82
C LEU A 94 -14.58 -19.97 36.47
N ILE A 95 -13.36 -19.92 35.94
CA ILE A 95 -12.19 -20.60 36.54
C ILE A 95 -11.97 -20.09 37.96
N HIS A 96 -12.03 -18.78 38.18
CA HIS A 96 -11.89 -18.20 39.50
C HIS A 96 -13.00 -18.69 40.45
N GLU A 97 -14.27 -18.64 40.03
CA GLU A 97 -15.39 -19.15 40.83
C GLU A 97 -15.25 -20.65 41.16
N MET A 98 -14.78 -21.45 40.22
CA MET A 98 -14.51 -22.87 40.43
C MET A 98 -13.41 -23.09 41.47
N LYS A 99 -12.32 -22.30 41.43
CA LYS A 99 -11.25 -22.36 42.44
C LYS A 99 -11.76 -22.04 43.85
N MET A 100 -12.60 -21.01 43.98
CA MET A 100 -13.20 -20.62 45.27
C MET A 100 -14.16 -21.70 45.80
N LYS A 101 -15.02 -22.25 44.93
CA LYS A 101 -16.03 -23.27 45.31
C LYS A 101 -15.44 -24.64 45.62
N THR A 102 -14.33 -25.01 44.98
CA THR A 102 -13.65 -26.29 45.23
C THR A 102 -12.76 -26.27 46.48
N GLY A 103 -12.75 -25.17 47.25
CA GLY A 103 -11.98 -25.07 48.49
C GLY A 103 -10.47 -25.10 48.28
N SER A 104 -10.00 -24.81 47.07
CA SER A 104 -8.56 -24.84 46.72
C SER A 104 -7.77 -23.61 47.19
N GLU A 105 -8.34 -22.77 48.06
CA GLU A 105 -7.65 -21.68 48.75
C GLU A 105 -7.43 -21.97 50.24
N GLN A 106 -6.94 -23.15 50.58
CA GLN A 106 -6.15 -23.39 51.80
C GLN A 106 -5.21 -24.56 51.52
N ASN A 107 -3.96 -24.31 51.11
CA ASN A 107 -2.80 -25.22 51.28
C ASN A 107 -1.49 -24.73 50.60
N GLU A 108 -1.26 -23.42 50.40
CA GLU A 108 0.05 -22.94 49.93
C GLU A 108 0.68 -21.79 50.73
N THR A 109 0.09 -21.38 51.86
CA THR A 109 0.71 -20.37 52.76
C THR A 109 1.12 -20.89 54.14
N ASP A 110 1.03 -22.21 54.40
CA ASP A 110 1.50 -22.83 55.67
C ASP A 110 2.73 -23.74 55.48
N LYS A 111 3.55 -23.47 54.46
CA LYS A 111 4.90 -24.04 54.33
C LYS A 111 5.91 -22.96 53.95
N GLU A 112 6.21 -22.09 54.91
CA GLU A 112 7.57 -21.61 55.23
C GLU A 112 7.56 -20.76 56.51
#